data_AF-A0A8B6J3U7-F1
#
_entry.id   AF-A0A8B6J3U7-F1
#
_cell.length_a   1.000
_cell.length_b   1.000
_cell.length_c   1.000
_cell.angle_alpha   90.00
_cell.angle_beta   90.00
_cell.angle_gamma   90.00
#
_symmetry.space_group_name_H-M   'P 1'
#
loop_
_entity.id
_entity.type
_entity.pdbx_description
1 polymer ?
#
loop_
_entity_poly.entity_id
_entity_poly.type
_entity_poly.pdbx_seq_one_letter_code
_entity_poly.pdbx_strand_id
1 'polypeptide(L)'
;MEQKSSLKVKVQKLGTALSNMVMPNIGAFIAWGVLTALFIPTGWLPNAEFAKAVGPAITYLLPLLIGYTGGYVVHGQRGAVVGAIATFGAVAGSEVPMFIGAMAMGPLGGWAIKKFDQAFQEKIRPGFEMLVNNFSAGLIGFGLLLLAFKLVGPFVAIFTTAIGNGVQAIVDMKLLPLANILIEPAKILFLNNALNHGIFTPLGAEQVAKTGKSILFLLEANPGPGFGILLAYLVFGKGAAKSSSWGALIIHFLGGIHEIYFPYVMMKPALFLAVIGGGVTGTFFNQLLGSGLGGPASPGSIIAILSMVPKGGSYLAVLTGVFSAALVSFLIASIILKADKSVDDESALAEAQAATQAAKAESKGQTLSSQASAQFSSDDIQQIIFACDAGMGSSAMGASILRDKVKKAGLSIPVTNKAISNLTDVTNTLIVTQQELAPRAAQKTPRAVHVSVDNFLATPKYDEIVAQLAKKSSAELAKDFEQASAKEDVVDLNYIDEVVFAYGENKGSATMGQATLVEIFKNRGVGIPVSKVENHQLVAFNSKNILVVTNIANQSVVQQFAPQAQLLVVDSLVTTPEYDKMIDRMHK
;
A
#
# COMPACT_ATOMS: atom_id res chain seq x y z
N MET A 1 -11.63 23.05 26.94
CA MET A 1 -10.84 22.82 25.70
C MET A 1 -11.56 21.93 24.66
N GLU A 2 -12.88 21.70 24.76
CA GLU A 2 -13.59 20.69 23.94
C GLU A 2 -13.96 21.11 22.51
N GLN A 3 -13.97 22.41 22.16
CA GLN A 3 -14.44 22.84 20.84
C GLN A 3 -13.40 22.70 19.70
N LYS A 4 -12.09 22.60 19.99
CA LYS A 4 -11.05 22.49 18.94
C LYS A 4 -11.00 21.11 18.26
N SER A 5 -11.49 20.04 18.89
CA SER A 5 -11.44 18.70 18.28
C SER A 5 -12.46 18.54 17.14
N SER A 6 -13.62 19.21 17.21
CA SER A 6 -14.71 19.00 16.24
C SER A 6 -14.37 19.51 14.83
N LEU A 7 -13.70 20.67 14.72
CA LEU A 7 -13.32 21.24 13.42
C LEU A 7 -12.21 20.41 12.76
N LYS A 8 -11.18 20.03 13.53
CA LYS A 8 -10.09 19.17 13.05
C LYS A 8 -10.63 17.85 12.51
N VAL A 9 -11.52 17.20 13.27
CA VAL A 9 -12.14 15.92 12.88
C VAL A 9 -13.01 16.08 11.63
N LYS A 10 -13.75 17.19 11.48
CA LYS A 10 -14.55 17.45 10.26
C LYS A 10 -13.67 17.68 9.03
N VAL A 11 -12.61 18.46 9.16
CA VAL A 11 -11.65 18.72 8.07
C VAL A 11 -10.93 17.44 7.67
N GLN A 12 -10.50 16.63 8.65
CA GLN A 12 -9.92 15.31 8.41
C GLN A 12 -10.91 14.41 7.67
N LYS A 13 -12.14 14.25 8.18
CA LYS A 13 -13.17 13.42 7.52
C LYS A 13 -13.45 13.86 6.08
N LEU A 14 -13.52 15.16 5.82
CA LEU A 14 -13.69 15.69 4.47
C LEU A 14 -12.49 15.34 3.58
N GLY A 15 -11.27 15.56 4.07
CA GLY A 15 -10.04 15.22 3.35
C GLY A 15 -9.92 13.73 3.05
N THR A 16 -10.23 12.87 4.03
CA THR A 16 -10.27 11.42 3.87
C THR A 16 -11.31 10.99 2.85
N ALA A 17 -12.51 11.58 2.87
CA ALA A 17 -13.55 11.29 1.90
C ALA A 17 -13.10 11.65 0.47
N LEU A 18 -12.52 12.84 0.27
CA LEU A 18 -12.00 13.27 -1.04
C LEU A 18 -10.86 12.37 -1.53
N SER A 19 -9.90 12.06 -0.65
CA SER A 19 -8.79 11.17 -0.96
C SER A 19 -9.25 9.76 -1.35
N ASN A 20 -10.25 9.21 -0.66
CA ASN A 20 -10.76 7.86 -0.93
C ASN A 20 -11.43 7.73 -2.30
N MET A 21 -11.82 8.84 -2.94
CA MET A 21 -12.38 8.83 -4.30
C MET A 21 -11.29 8.85 -5.38
N VAL A 22 -10.12 9.42 -5.07
CA VAL A 22 -9.03 9.58 -6.06
C VAL A 22 -7.98 8.46 -5.92
N MET A 23 -7.64 8.06 -4.70
CA MET A 23 -6.54 7.14 -4.42
C MET A 23 -6.67 5.79 -5.13
N PRO A 24 -7.83 5.11 -5.14
CA PRO A 24 -8.00 3.85 -5.89
C PRO A 24 -7.81 4.00 -7.40
N ASN A 25 -7.85 5.23 -7.91
CA ASN A 25 -7.78 5.57 -9.33
C ASN A 25 -6.44 6.21 -9.73
N ILE A 26 -5.46 6.33 -8.82
CA ILE A 26 -4.16 7.00 -9.09
C ILE A 26 -3.46 6.39 -10.31
N GLY A 27 -3.56 5.07 -10.53
CA GLY A 27 -3.00 4.41 -11.70
C GLY A 27 -3.46 5.02 -13.03
N ALA A 28 -4.72 5.45 -13.11
CA ALA A 28 -5.27 6.12 -14.30
C ALA A 28 -4.68 7.53 -14.47
N PHE A 29 -4.48 8.27 -13.38
CA PHE A 29 -3.82 9.59 -13.42
C PHE A 29 -2.36 9.50 -13.84
N ILE A 30 -1.63 8.47 -13.37
CA ILE A 30 -0.25 8.21 -13.77
C ILE A 30 -0.21 7.84 -15.26
N ALA A 31 -1.08 6.92 -15.71
CA ALA A 31 -1.16 6.54 -17.11
C ALA A 31 -1.45 7.75 -18.01
N TRP A 32 -2.37 8.63 -17.58
CA TRP A 32 -2.63 9.89 -18.27
C TRP A 32 -1.42 10.84 -18.26
N GLY A 33 -0.72 10.99 -17.13
CA GLY A 33 0.50 11.80 -17.02
C GLY A 33 1.65 11.29 -17.89
N VAL A 34 1.78 9.97 -18.06
CA VAL A 34 2.74 9.38 -18.99
C VAL A 34 2.32 9.65 -20.44
N LEU A 35 1.04 9.49 -20.76
CA LEU A 35 0.49 9.78 -22.08
C LEU A 35 0.73 11.25 -22.47
N THR A 36 0.50 12.19 -21.55
CA THR A 36 0.78 13.60 -21.76
C THR A 36 2.27 13.85 -21.92
N ALA A 37 3.12 13.33 -21.02
CA ALA A 37 4.55 13.52 -21.08
C ALA A 37 5.18 12.98 -22.38
N LEU A 38 4.64 11.92 -22.95
CA LEU A 38 5.17 11.31 -24.18
C LEU A 38 4.61 11.95 -25.44
N PHE A 39 3.29 11.98 -25.63
CA PHE A 39 2.72 12.05 -26.99
C PHE A 39 2.15 13.40 -27.41
N ILE A 40 1.93 14.34 -26.47
CA ILE A 40 1.45 15.68 -26.85
C ILE A 40 2.53 16.42 -27.68
N PRO A 41 2.19 17.54 -28.36
CA PRO A 41 3.18 18.28 -29.16
C PRO A 41 4.44 18.68 -28.38
N THR A 42 4.29 18.96 -27.09
CA THR A 42 5.38 19.28 -26.15
C THR A 42 5.92 18.07 -25.40
N GLY A 43 5.54 16.85 -25.78
CA GLY A 43 5.97 15.60 -25.16
C GLY A 43 7.27 15.05 -25.73
N TRP A 44 7.85 14.06 -25.04
CA TRP A 44 9.12 13.38 -25.41
C TRP A 44 9.11 12.79 -26.82
N LEU A 45 8.01 12.12 -27.18
CA LEU A 45 7.78 11.41 -28.43
C LEU A 45 6.44 11.87 -29.05
N PRO A 46 6.34 13.10 -29.59
CA PRO A 46 5.07 13.64 -30.06
C PRO A 46 4.43 12.75 -31.12
N ASN A 47 3.17 12.39 -30.92
CA ASN A 47 2.39 11.59 -31.85
C ASN A 47 0.94 12.07 -31.84
N ALA A 48 0.50 12.65 -32.96
CA ALA A 48 -0.83 13.25 -33.07
C ALA A 48 -1.98 12.23 -32.95
N GLU A 49 -1.73 10.95 -33.22
CA GLU A 49 -2.73 9.89 -33.10
C GLU A 49 -2.92 9.50 -31.63
N PHE A 50 -1.83 9.20 -30.90
CA PHE A 50 -1.89 8.86 -29.49
C PHE A 50 -2.26 10.05 -28.60
N ALA A 51 -1.87 11.28 -28.97
CA ALA A 51 -2.26 12.49 -28.26
C ALA A 51 -3.79 12.69 -28.21
N LYS A 52 -4.55 12.16 -29.18
CA LYS A 52 -6.02 12.25 -29.17
C LYS A 52 -6.65 11.57 -27.97
N ALA A 53 -5.97 10.62 -27.32
CA ALA A 53 -6.46 9.98 -26.11
C ALA A 53 -6.34 10.87 -24.85
N VAL A 54 -5.48 11.89 -24.86
CA VAL A 54 -5.21 12.76 -23.70
C VAL A 54 -6.46 13.54 -23.27
N GLY A 55 -7.15 14.15 -24.25
CA GLY A 55 -8.35 14.95 -24.00
C GLY A 55 -9.51 14.13 -23.44
N PRO A 56 -9.96 13.06 -24.11
CA PRO A 56 -11.00 12.19 -23.60
C PRO A 56 -10.66 11.55 -22.25
N ALA A 57 -9.39 11.24 -21.99
CA ALA A 57 -8.98 10.69 -20.70
C ALA A 57 -9.17 11.69 -19.54
N ILE A 58 -8.74 12.95 -19.69
CA ILE A 58 -8.93 13.96 -18.64
C ILE A 58 -10.40 14.39 -18.50
N THR A 59 -11.15 14.44 -19.62
CA THR A 59 -12.55 14.89 -19.60
C THR A 59 -13.52 13.82 -19.13
N TYR A 60 -13.35 12.56 -19.58
CA TYR A 60 -14.30 11.47 -19.28
C TYR A 60 -13.73 10.45 -18.31
N LEU A 61 -12.59 9.82 -18.66
CA LEU A 61 -12.09 8.66 -17.91
C LEU A 61 -11.83 8.99 -16.43
N LEU A 62 -11.03 10.02 -16.16
CA LEU A 62 -10.62 10.33 -14.79
C LEU A 62 -11.79 10.80 -13.92
N PRO A 63 -12.66 11.73 -14.36
CA PRO A 63 -13.83 12.12 -13.57
C PRO A 63 -14.80 10.96 -13.36
N LEU A 64 -15.06 10.12 -14.37
CA LEU A 64 -15.98 8.98 -14.21
C LEU A 64 -15.47 7.98 -13.19
N LEU A 65 -14.16 7.69 -13.16
CA LEU A 65 -13.56 6.81 -12.15
C LEU A 65 -13.74 7.38 -10.73
N ILE A 66 -13.54 8.68 -10.54
CA ILE A 66 -13.77 9.35 -9.25
C ILE A 66 -15.24 9.26 -8.85
N GLY A 67 -16.16 9.55 -9.78
CA GLY A 67 -17.60 9.48 -9.55
C GLY A 67 -18.06 8.07 -9.20
N TYR A 68 -17.53 7.07 -9.91
CA TYR A 68 -17.76 5.65 -9.67
C TYR A 68 -17.29 5.25 -8.27
N THR A 69 -16.05 5.58 -7.91
CA THR A 69 -15.51 5.27 -6.59
C THR A 69 -16.25 6.01 -5.48
N GLY A 70 -16.61 7.28 -5.69
CA GLY A 70 -17.42 8.06 -4.75
C GLY A 70 -18.79 7.44 -4.49
N GLY A 71 -19.48 6.98 -5.54
CA GLY A 71 -20.72 6.23 -5.40
C GLY A 71 -20.52 4.88 -4.69
N TYR A 72 -19.43 4.18 -5.00
CA TYR A 72 -19.07 2.91 -4.39
C TYR A 72 -18.87 3.01 -2.88
N VAL A 73 -18.17 4.06 -2.43
CA VAL A 73 -17.92 4.32 -1.00
C VAL A 73 -19.23 4.52 -0.24
N VAL A 74 -20.27 5.07 -0.88
CA VAL A 74 -21.56 5.34 -0.22
C VAL A 74 -22.47 4.11 -0.18
N HIS A 75 -22.57 3.37 -1.30
CA HIS A 75 -23.54 2.27 -1.46
C HIS A 75 -23.09 1.14 -2.40
N GLY A 76 -21.82 0.77 -2.35
CA GLY A 76 -21.27 -0.37 -3.08
C GLY A 76 -21.49 -0.29 -4.59
N GLN A 77 -21.61 -1.43 -5.27
CA GLN A 77 -21.67 -1.46 -6.73
C GLN A 77 -22.84 -0.67 -7.33
N ARG A 78 -24.02 -0.73 -6.71
CA ARG A 78 -25.19 0.04 -7.17
C ARG A 78 -24.95 1.54 -7.06
N GLY A 79 -24.36 1.96 -5.93
CA GLY A 79 -23.94 3.35 -5.77
C GLY A 79 -22.91 3.78 -6.81
N ALA A 80 -21.96 2.90 -7.14
CA ALA A 80 -20.92 3.17 -8.12
C ALA A 80 -21.47 3.46 -9.52
N VAL A 81 -22.40 2.62 -9.99
CA VAL A 81 -23.04 2.79 -11.29
C VAL A 81 -23.86 4.08 -11.34
N VAL A 82 -24.69 4.34 -10.33
CA VAL A 82 -25.51 5.57 -10.28
C VAL A 82 -24.64 6.82 -10.16
N GLY A 83 -23.58 6.76 -9.34
CA GLY A 83 -22.59 7.84 -9.20
C GLY A 83 -21.85 8.13 -10.51
N ALA A 84 -21.49 7.10 -11.28
CA ALA A 84 -20.89 7.26 -12.60
C ALA A 84 -21.85 7.89 -13.61
N ILE A 85 -23.13 7.47 -13.63
CA ILE A 85 -24.16 8.06 -14.50
C ILE A 85 -24.38 9.55 -14.16
N ALA A 86 -24.49 9.89 -12.88
CA ALA A 86 -24.62 11.26 -12.42
C ALA A 86 -23.40 12.12 -12.79
N THR A 87 -22.20 11.55 -12.65
CA THR A 87 -20.94 12.19 -13.03
C THR A 87 -20.83 12.38 -14.54
N PHE A 88 -21.28 11.41 -15.34
CA PHE A 88 -21.34 11.55 -16.78
C PHE A 88 -22.23 12.72 -17.20
N GLY A 89 -23.37 12.91 -16.54
CA GLY A 89 -24.22 14.09 -16.75
C GLY A 89 -23.47 15.41 -16.50
N ALA A 90 -22.73 15.50 -15.40
CA ALA A 90 -21.92 16.68 -15.09
C ALA A 90 -20.83 16.93 -16.15
N VAL A 91 -20.12 15.87 -16.58
CA VAL A 91 -19.08 15.95 -17.62
C VAL A 91 -19.68 16.38 -18.96
N ALA A 92 -20.78 15.77 -19.39
CA ALA A 92 -21.41 16.07 -20.67
C ALA A 92 -22.00 17.50 -20.72
N GLY A 93 -22.33 18.08 -19.57
CA GLY A 93 -22.85 19.45 -19.44
C GLY A 93 -21.77 20.53 -19.25
N SER A 94 -20.48 20.20 -19.40
CA SER A 94 -19.36 21.13 -19.14
C SER A 94 -18.24 20.98 -20.17
N GLU A 95 -17.56 22.08 -20.46
CA GLU A 95 -16.36 22.11 -21.31
C GLU A 95 -15.05 21.96 -20.50
N VAL A 96 -15.13 22.02 -19.17
CA VAL A 96 -13.98 21.91 -18.26
C VAL A 96 -13.99 20.52 -17.59
N PRO A 97 -12.83 19.87 -17.38
CA PRO A 97 -12.75 18.60 -16.65
C PRO A 97 -13.43 18.63 -15.28
N MET A 98 -14.45 17.78 -15.09
CA MET A 98 -15.36 17.85 -13.93
C MET A 98 -14.88 17.03 -12.73
N PHE A 99 -13.64 17.22 -12.27
CA PHE A 99 -13.12 16.53 -11.09
C PHE A 99 -13.92 16.83 -9.81
N ILE A 100 -14.15 18.12 -9.52
CA ILE A 100 -14.94 18.56 -8.36
C ILE A 100 -16.40 18.14 -8.54
N GLY A 101 -16.93 18.26 -9.76
CA GLY A 101 -18.27 17.78 -10.11
C GLY A 101 -18.43 16.28 -9.82
N ALA A 102 -17.46 15.46 -10.20
CA ALA A 102 -17.44 14.02 -9.92
C ALA A 102 -17.38 13.71 -8.42
N MET A 103 -16.55 14.43 -7.67
CA MET A 103 -16.44 14.27 -6.21
C MET A 103 -17.75 14.62 -5.47
N ALA A 104 -18.58 15.50 -6.04
CA ALA A 104 -19.90 15.82 -5.50
C ALA A 104 -20.98 14.83 -5.99
N MET A 105 -21.06 14.61 -7.30
CA MET A 105 -22.13 13.84 -7.94
C MET A 105 -22.00 12.33 -7.71
N GLY A 106 -20.79 11.79 -7.59
CA GLY A 106 -20.56 10.39 -7.29
C GLY A 106 -21.21 9.95 -5.98
N PRO A 107 -20.82 10.54 -4.83
CA PRO A 107 -21.44 10.27 -3.54
C PRO A 107 -22.94 10.63 -3.50
N LEU A 108 -23.37 11.70 -4.17
CA LEU A 108 -24.80 12.05 -4.26
C LEU A 108 -25.61 10.96 -4.96
N GLY A 109 -25.09 10.40 -6.06
CA GLY A 109 -25.70 9.28 -6.76
C GLY A 109 -25.78 8.04 -5.89
N GLY A 110 -24.67 7.70 -5.20
CA GLY A 110 -24.65 6.62 -4.21
C GLY A 110 -25.65 6.82 -3.07
N TRP A 111 -25.80 8.05 -2.59
CA TRP A 111 -26.74 8.39 -1.53
C TRP A 111 -28.20 8.29 -1.99
N ALA A 112 -28.52 8.77 -3.20
CA ALA A 112 -29.86 8.72 -3.76
C ALA A 112 -30.36 7.28 -3.90
N ILE A 113 -29.53 6.39 -4.48
CA ILE A 113 -29.90 4.97 -4.62
C ILE A 113 -29.94 4.26 -3.26
N LYS A 114 -29.05 4.60 -2.33
CA LYS A 114 -29.09 4.08 -0.95
C LYS A 114 -30.40 4.40 -0.27
N LYS A 115 -30.90 5.62 -0.42
CA LYS A 115 -32.18 6.04 0.16
C LYS A 115 -33.36 5.34 -0.48
N PHE A 116 -33.33 5.14 -1.80
CA PHE A 116 -34.33 4.33 -2.47
C PHE A 116 -34.35 2.90 -1.94
N ASP A 117 -33.19 2.24 -1.87
CA ASP A 117 -33.10 0.87 -1.39
C ASP A 117 -33.60 0.75 0.06
N GLN A 118 -33.19 1.65 0.95
CA GLN A 118 -33.68 1.66 2.33
C GLN A 118 -35.21 1.78 2.43
N ALA A 119 -35.86 2.50 1.52
CA ALA A 119 -37.30 2.74 1.55
C ALA A 119 -38.13 1.65 0.88
N PHE A 120 -37.54 0.92 -0.08
CA PHE A 120 -38.28 0.01 -0.96
C PHE A 120 -37.79 -1.43 -0.93
N GLN A 121 -36.58 -1.75 -0.49
CA GLN A 121 -36.02 -3.12 -0.60
C GLN A 121 -36.89 -4.17 0.08
N GLU A 122 -37.40 -3.88 1.29
CA GLU A 122 -38.26 -4.79 2.06
C GLU A 122 -39.66 -4.96 1.44
N LYS A 123 -40.06 -4.08 0.51
CA LYS A 123 -41.36 -4.10 -0.17
C LYS A 123 -41.32 -4.86 -1.49
N ILE A 124 -40.14 -5.27 -1.95
CA ILE A 124 -39.97 -5.98 -3.22
C ILE A 124 -40.30 -7.45 -3.01
N ARG A 125 -41.18 -7.98 -3.87
CA ARG A 125 -41.51 -9.41 -3.85
C ARG A 125 -40.33 -10.26 -4.32
N PRO A 126 -40.10 -11.44 -3.72
CA PRO A 126 -39.08 -12.37 -4.19
C PRO A 126 -39.21 -12.64 -5.70
N GLY A 127 -38.08 -12.64 -6.41
CA GLY A 127 -38.02 -12.81 -7.87
C GLY A 127 -38.11 -11.52 -8.70
N PHE A 128 -38.59 -10.41 -8.13
CA PHE A 128 -38.60 -9.09 -8.80
C PHE A 128 -37.40 -8.21 -8.42
N GLU A 129 -36.56 -8.66 -7.50
CA GLU A 129 -35.43 -7.91 -6.95
C GLU A 129 -34.48 -7.39 -8.02
N MET A 130 -34.01 -8.24 -8.95
CA MET A 130 -33.12 -7.78 -10.02
C MET A 130 -33.77 -6.73 -10.91
N LEU A 131 -35.05 -6.88 -11.23
CA LEU A 131 -35.78 -5.93 -12.07
C LEU A 131 -35.86 -4.57 -11.36
N VAL A 132 -36.35 -4.54 -10.13
CA VAL A 132 -36.47 -3.28 -9.37
C VAL A 132 -35.09 -2.68 -9.09
N ASN A 133 -34.08 -3.49 -8.75
CA ASN A 133 -32.74 -3.01 -8.44
C ASN A 133 -32.07 -2.33 -9.65
N ASN A 134 -32.21 -2.91 -10.85
CA ASN A 134 -31.62 -2.38 -12.07
C ASN A 134 -32.40 -1.18 -12.62
N PHE A 135 -33.74 -1.25 -12.65
CA PHE A 135 -34.57 -0.14 -13.13
C PHE A 135 -34.50 1.08 -12.22
N SER A 136 -34.48 0.89 -10.89
CA SER A 136 -34.32 2.01 -9.96
C SER A 136 -32.96 2.69 -10.11
N ALA A 137 -31.87 1.92 -10.23
CA ALA A 137 -30.55 2.47 -10.49
C ALA A 137 -30.51 3.25 -11.82
N GLY A 138 -31.11 2.69 -12.88
CA GLY A 138 -31.20 3.33 -14.19
C GLY A 138 -32.01 4.63 -14.18
N LEU A 139 -33.22 4.63 -13.60
CA LEU A 139 -34.11 5.79 -13.59
C LEU A 139 -33.64 6.90 -12.64
N ILE A 140 -33.14 6.54 -11.45
CA ILE A 140 -32.55 7.52 -10.52
C ILE A 140 -31.27 8.09 -11.13
N GLY A 141 -30.42 7.24 -11.71
CA GLY A 141 -29.24 7.67 -12.44
C GLY A 141 -29.58 8.63 -13.57
N PHE A 142 -30.59 8.30 -14.38
CA PHE A 142 -31.06 9.17 -15.47
C PHE A 142 -31.56 10.53 -14.97
N GLY A 143 -32.36 10.56 -13.90
CA GLY A 143 -32.81 11.82 -13.29
C GLY A 143 -31.63 12.67 -12.80
N LEU A 144 -30.66 12.05 -12.13
CA LEU A 144 -29.45 12.73 -11.66
C LEU A 144 -28.55 13.19 -12.81
N LEU A 145 -28.47 12.43 -13.90
CA LEU A 145 -27.74 12.81 -15.10
C LEU A 145 -28.31 14.10 -15.70
N LEU A 146 -29.63 14.18 -15.89
CA LEU A 146 -30.28 15.38 -16.43
C LEU A 146 -30.09 16.59 -15.50
N LEU A 147 -30.21 16.36 -14.19
CA LEU A 147 -29.98 17.39 -13.18
C LEU A 147 -28.53 17.88 -13.23
N ALA A 148 -27.58 16.96 -13.28
CA ALA A 148 -26.15 17.27 -13.31
C ALA A 148 -25.76 18.03 -14.59
N PHE A 149 -26.28 17.56 -15.74
CA PHE A 149 -26.05 18.18 -17.04
C PHE A 149 -26.48 19.65 -17.07
N LYS A 150 -27.65 19.96 -16.49
CA LYS A 150 -28.19 21.32 -16.52
C LYS A 150 -27.64 22.22 -15.41
N LEU A 151 -27.45 21.69 -14.20
CA LEU A 151 -27.13 22.50 -13.02
C LEU A 151 -25.65 22.51 -12.68
N VAL A 152 -24.93 21.40 -12.81
CA VAL A 152 -23.59 21.29 -12.22
C VAL A 152 -22.54 22.06 -13.02
N GLY A 153 -22.68 22.13 -14.35
CA GLY A 153 -21.77 22.86 -15.24
C GLY A 153 -21.51 24.32 -14.78
N PRO A 154 -22.55 25.19 -14.69
CA PRO A 154 -22.38 26.58 -14.27
C PRO A 154 -21.77 26.74 -12.88
N PHE A 155 -22.21 25.95 -11.89
CA PHE A 155 -21.69 26.06 -10.52
C PHE A 155 -20.22 25.65 -10.43
N VAL A 156 -19.84 24.56 -11.09
CA VAL A 156 -18.45 24.08 -11.09
C VAL A 156 -17.56 25.02 -11.91
N ALA A 157 -18.04 25.57 -13.03
CA ALA A 157 -17.29 26.54 -13.81
C ALA A 157 -16.98 27.81 -13.00
N ILE A 158 -17.97 28.36 -12.28
CA ILE A 158 -17.76 29.51 -11.39
C ILE A 158 -16.71 29.18 -10.32
N PHE A 159 -16.85 28.05 -9.65
CA PHE A 159 -15.97 27.66 -8.55
C PHE A 159 -14.54 27.36 -9.01
N THR A 160 -14.40 26.63 -10.12
CA THR A 160 -13.11 26.27 -10.71
C THR A 160 -12.40 27.51 -11.26
N THR A 161 -13.12 28.42 -11.90
CA THR A 161 -12.56 29.70 -12.35
C THR A 161 -12.15 30.57 -11.17
N ALA A 162 -12.97 30.65 -10.11
CA ALA A 162 -12.62 31.41 -8.91
C ALA A 162 -11.38 30.86 -8.19
N ILE A 163 -11.28 29.53 -8.04
CA ILE A 163 -10.09 28.88 -7.47
C ILE A 163 -8.89 29.05 -8.39
N GLY A 164 -9.05 28.85 -9.70
CA GLY A 164 -8.00 29.03 -10.70
C GLY A 164 -7.43 30.45 -10.64
N ASN A 165 -8.30 31.46 -10.62
CA ASN A 165 -7.91 32.86 -10.48
C ASN A 165 -7.25 33.16 -9.13
N GLY A 166 -7.74 32.56 -8.04
CA GLY A 166 -7.13 32.70 -6.71
C GLY A 166 -5.73 32.09 -6.64
N VAL A 167 -5.55 30.89 -7.18
CA VAL A 167 -4.24 30.24 -7.30
C VAL A 167 -3.32 31.06 -8.20
N GLN A 168 -3.81 31.53 -9.35
CA GLN A 168 -3.03 32.34 -10.27
C GLN A 168 -2.59 33.65 -9.62
N ALA A 169 -3.46 34.34 -8.87
CA ALA A 169 -3.11 35.54 -8.11
C ALA A 169 -2.00 35.27 -7.07
N ILE A 170 -2.06 34.14 -6.37
CA ILE A 170 -0.99 33.72 -5.43
C ILE A 170 0.33 33.44 -6.16
N VAL A 171 0.26 32.84 -7.35
CA VAL A 171 1.45 32.61 -8.19
C VAL A 171 2.02 33.93 -8.70
N ASP A 172 1.19 34.84 -9.19
CA ASP A 172 1.57 36.14 -9.75
C ASP A 172 2.18 37.05 -8.67
N MET A 173 1.62 37.02 -7.46
CA MET A 173 2.16 37.70 -6.28
C MET A 173 3.43 37.01 -5.72
N LYS A 174 3.87 35.90 -6.30
CA LYS A 174 5.02 35.08 -5.84
C LYS A 174 4.89 34.61 -4.38
N LEU A 175 3.66 34.39 -3.93
CA LEU A 175 3.34 33.96 -2.56
C LEU A 175 3.25 32.43 -2.42
N LEU A 176 3.33 31.68 -3.52
CA LEU A 176 3.28 30.22 -3.53
C LEU A 176 4.26 29.55 -2.54
N PRO A 177 5.49 30.05 -2.32
CA PRO A 177 6.41 29.49 -1.33
C PRO A 177 5.82 29.44 0.08
N LEU A 178 5.02 30.44 0.46
CA LEU A 178 4.41 30.55 1.78
C LEU A 178 3.33 29.48 2.02
N ALA A 179 2.79 28.86 0.97
CA ALA A 179 1.87 27.75 1.12
C ALA A 179 2.50 26.59 1.91
N ASN A 180 3.82 26.42 1.86
CA ASN A 180 4.54 25.40 2.61
C ASN A 180 4.51 25.57 4.13
N ILE A 181 4.17 26.76 4.63
CA ILE A 181 3.92 26.97 6.05
C ILE A 181 2.74 26.11 6.52
N LEU A 182 1.77 25.84 5.64
CA LEU A 182 0.63 24.98 5.91
C LEU A 182 0.84 23.56 5.38
N ILE A 183 1.39 23.42 4.16
CA ILE A 183 1.52 22.12 3.48
C ILE A 183 2.47 21.19 4.23
N GLU A 184 3.65 21.66 4.67
CA GLU A 184 4.64 20.80 5.30
C GLU A 184 4.16 20.23 6.64
N PRO A 185 3.57 21.02 7.56
CA PRO A 185 2.97 20.46 8.76
C PRO A 185 1.78 19.54 8.48
N ALA A 186 0.90 19.93 7.55
CA ALA A 186 -0.27 19.14 7.20
C ALA A 186 0.12 17.77 6.62
N LYS A 187 1.18 17.71 5.80
CA LYS A 187 1.74 16.49 5.23
C LYS A 187 2.17 15.50 6.31
N ILE A 188 2.95 15.96 7.30
CA ILE A 188 3.41 15.13 8.43
C ILE A 188 2.24 14.71 9.33
N LEU A 189 1.21 15.54 9.45
CA LEU A 189 -0.04 15.22 10.15
C LEU A 189 -1.00 14.35 9.31
N PHE A 190 -0.48 13.68 8.27
CA PHE A 190 -1.21 12.75 7.40
C PHE A 190 -2.40 13.34 6.64
N LEU A 191 -2.35 14.64 6.36
CA LEU A 191 -3.26 15.30 5.43
C LEU A 191 -2.69 15.31 4.00
N ASN A 192 -1.55 14.64 3.77
CA ASN A 192 -0.85 14.58 2.50
C ASN A 192 -1.71 14.06 1.36
N ASN A 193 -2.48 12.98 1.58
CA ASN A 193 -3.35 12.43 0.54
C ASN A 193 -4.51 13.36 0.18
N ALA A 194 -5.08 14.06 1.18
CA ALA A 194 -6.14 15.03 0.96
C ALA A 194 -5.63 16.24 0.17
N LEU A 195 -4.44 16.74 0.51
CA LEU A 195 -3.80 17.85 -0.20
C LEU A 195 -3.40 17.44 -1.61
N ASN A 196 -2.62 16.37 -1.76
CA ASN A 196 -2.08 15.96 -3.04
C ASN A 196 -3.16 15.42 -3.98
N HIS A 197 -3.85 14.36 -3.60
CA HIS A 197 -4.82 13.71 -4.48
C HIS A 197 -6.18 14.41 -4.50
N GLY A 198 -6.59 15.03 -3.38
CA GLY A 198 -7.87 15.73 -3.31
C GLY A 198 -7.85 17.13 -3.94
N ILE A 199 -6.74 17.87 -3.86
CA ILE A 199 -6.67 19.28 -4.27
C ILE A 199 -5.66 19.48 -5.41
N PHE A 200 -4.38 19.15 -5.19
CA PHE A 200 -3.33 19.51 -6.15
C PHE A 200 -3.37 18.70 -7.44
N THR A 201 -3.75 17.42 -7.38
CA THR A 201 -3.77 16.54 -8.54
C THR A 201 -4.80 16.99 -9.58
N PRO A 202 -6.08 17.24 -9.21
CA PRO A 202 -7.07 17.79 -10.13
C PRO A 202 -6.69 19.16 -10.71
N LEU A 203 -6.26 20.09 -9.85
CA LEU A 203 -5.89 21.44 -10.29
C LEU A 203 -4.64 21.44 -11.18
N GLY A 204 -3.65 20.61 -10.85
CA GLY A 204 -2.44 20.43 -11.63
C GLY A 204 -2.72 19.79 -12.99
N ALA A 205 -3.64 18.82 -13.06
CA ALA A 205 -4.05 18.21 -14.32
C ALA A 205 -4.72 19.23 -15.25
N GLU A 206 -5.59 20.09 -14.71
CA GLU A 206 -6.20 21.18 -15.48
C GLU A 206 -5.16 22.19 -15.98
N GLN A 207 -4.17 22.54 -15.15
CA GLN A 207 -3.08 23.41 -15.56
C GLN A 207 -2.23 22.78 -16.67
N VAL A 208 -1.82 21.51 -16.51
CA VAL A 208 -1.03 20.79 -17.54
C VAL A 208 -1.76 20.75 -18.87
N ALA A 209 -3.08 20.57 -18.88
CA ALA A 209 -3.85 20.58 -20.13
C ALA A 209 -3.71 21.91 -20.90
N LYS A 210 -3.46 23.03 -20.20
CA LYS A 210 -3.31 24.38 -20.79
C LYS A 210 -1.85 24.75 -21.06
N THR A 211 -0.95 24.44 -20.14
CA THR A 211 0.44 24.94 -20.13
C THR A 211 1.50 23.85 -20.32
N GLY A 212 1.10 22.58 -20.34
CA GLY A 212 2.00 21.42 -20.43
C GLY A 212 2.73 21.06 -19.13
N LYS A 213 2.65 21.90 -18.08
CA LYS A 213 3.29 21.65 -16.79
C LYS A 213 2.56 22.32 -15.63
N SER A 214 2.64 21.76 -14.43
CA SER A 214 2.16 22.40 -13.21
C SER A 214 3.17 22.31 -12.08
N ILE A 215 3.41 23.44 -11.41
CA ILE A 215 4.20 23.51 -10.17
C ILE A 215 3.46 22.90 -8.98
N LEU A 216 2.12 22.77 -9.06
CA LEU A 216 1.32 22.21 -7.96
C LEU A 216 1.69 20.76 -7.64
N PHE A 217 2.11 19.99 -8.65
CA PHE A 217 2.60 18.63 -8.47
C PHE A 217 3.91 18.55 -7.67
N LEU A 218 4.69 19.64 -7.58
CA LEU A 218 5.93 19.69 -6.80
C LEU A 218 5.72 20.09 -5.34
N LEU A 219 4.60 20.73 -4.99
CA LEU A 219 4.40 21.29 -3.65
C LEU A 219 4.40 20.22 -2.56
N GLU A 220 3.82 19.07 -2.83
CA GLU A 220 3.76 17.96 -1.88
C GLU A 220 4.83 16.91 -2.19
N ALA A 221 5.10 16.66 -3.47
CA ALA A 221 6.01 15.59 -3.89
C ALA A 221 7.49 15.87 -3.62
N ASN A 222 7.91 17.13 -3.46
CA ASN A 222 9.31 17.51 -3.32
C ASN A 222 9.98 16.76 -2.15
N PRO A 223 11.01 15.92 -2.42
CA PRO A 223 11.65 15.12 -1.37
C PRO A 223 12.68 15.89 -0.57
N GLY A 224 13.07 17.09 -1.04
CA GLY A 224 14.13 17.90 -0.45
C GLY A 224 14.00 18.10 1.06
N PRO A 225 12.86 18.58 1.58
CA PRO A 225 12.68 18.81 3.02
C PRO A 225 12.94 17.55 3.86
N GLY A 226 12.31 16.42 3.51
CA GLY A 226 12.52 15.15 4.22
C GLY A 226 13.95 14.62 4.08
N PHE A 227 14.54 14.75 2.90
CA PHE A 227 15.92 14.35 2.62
C PHE A 227 16.93 15.13 3.49
N GLY A 228 16.73 16.44 3.63
CA GLY A 228 17.56 17.29 4.48
C GLY A 228 17.48 16.91 5.97
N ILE A 229 16.30 16.60 6.48
CA ILE A 229 16.11 16.08 7.85
C ILE A 229 16.88 14.78 8.07
N LEU A 230 16.71 13.81 7.16
CA LEU A 230 17.33 12.51 7.28
C LEU A 230 18.87 12.60 7.19
N LEU A 231 19.39 13.47 6.32
CA LEU A 231 20.82 13.79 6.29
C LEU A 231 21.31 14.40 7.61
N ALA A 232 20.52 15.29 8.22
CA ALA A 232 20.89 15.90 9.50
C ALA A 232 20.94 14.84 10.62
N TYR A 233 20.01 13.89 10.63
CA TYR A 233 20.05 12.74 11.55
C TYR A 233 21.23 11.79 11.27
N LEU A 234 21.56 11.56 10.00
CA LEU A 234 22.71 10.73 9.62
C LEU A 234 24.03 11.29 10.16
N VAL A 235 24.20 12.61 10.14
CA VAL A 235 25.44 13.27 10.57
C VAL A 235 25.42 13.60 12.06
N PHE A 236 24.36 14.26 12.54
CA PHE A 236 24.25 14.84 13.89
C PHE A 236 23.23 14.17 14.80
N GLY A 237 22.48 13.19 14.30
CA GLY A 237 21.61 12.36 15.12
C GLY A 237 22.42 11.51 16.11
N LYS A 238 21.69 10.86 17.00
CA LYS A 238 22.23 9.98 18.04
C LYS A 238 21.42 8.68 18.10
N GLY A 239 21.97 7.64 18.72
CA GLY A 239 21.33 6.33 18.89
C GLY A 239 20.68 5.72 17.65
N ALA A 240 19.52 5.12 17.85
CA ALA A 240 18.73 4.43 16.83
C ALA A 240 18.29 5.34 15.67
N ALA A 241 18.05 6.63 15.93
CA ALA A 241 17.69 7.60 14.90
C ALA A 241 18.84 7.85 13.91
N LYS A 242 20.10 7.82 14.38
CA LYS A 242 21.25 7.92 13.49
C LYS A 242 21.41 6.66 12.64
N SER A 243 21.42 5.48 13.26
CA SER A 243 21.68 4.22 12.55
C SER A 243 20.62 3.88 11.50
N SER A 244 19.35 4.20 11.76
CA SER A 244 18.23 3.94 10.82
C SER A 244 18.08 5.01 9.73
N SER A 245 18.63 6.21 9.90
CA SER A 245 18.46 7.33 8.97
C SER A 245 18.96 7.04 7.55
N TRP A 246 20.03 6.25 7.40
CA TRP A 246 20.57 5.88 6.08
C TRP A 246 19.56 5.08 5.25
N GLY A 247 18.97 4.04 5.85
CA GLY A 247 17.94 3.24 5.19
C GLY A 247 16.70 4.07 4.88
N ALA A 248 16.25 4.89 5.83
CA ALA A 248 15.12 5.80 5.64
C ALA A 248 15.36 6.80 4.50
N LEU A 249 16.60 7.29 4.33
CA LEU A 249 16.97 8.24 3.28
C LEU A 249 16.85 7.62 1.88
N ILE A 250 17.33 6.39 1.70
CA ILE A 250 17.22 5.66 0.43
C ILE A 250 15.74 5.38 0.10
N ILE A 251 14.99 4.86 1.08
CA ILE A 251 13.57 4.51 0.92
C ILE A 251 12.73 5.76 0.63
N HIS A 252 13.00 6.87 1.30
CA HIS A 252 12.36 8.16 1.03
C HIS A 252 12.70 8.64 -0.38
N PHE A 253 13.98 8.93 -0.62
CA PHE A 253 14.43 9.74 -1.76
C PHE A 253 14.36 8.99 -3.09
N LEU A 254 14.62 7.68 -3.09
CA LEU A 254 14.52 6.87 -4.31
C LEU A 254 13.18 6.14 -4.36
N GLY A 255 12.79 5.51 -3.24
CA GLY A 255 11.60 4.66 -3.16
C GLY A 255 10.26 5.41 -3.15
N GLY A 256 10.24 6.69 -2.78
CA GLY A 256 9.00 7.48 -2.75
C GLY A 256 8.06 7.16 -1.59
N ILE A 257 8.62 6.66 -0.49
CA ILE A 257 7.85 6.48 0.75
C ILE A 257 8.16 7.67 1.66
N HIS A 258 7.52 8.81 1.41
CA HIS A 258 7.82 10.02 2.19
C HIS A 258 7.38 9.94 3.65
N GLU A 259 6.55 8.98 4.05
CA GLU A 259 6.10 8.89 5.44
C GLU A 259 7.22 8.37 6.35
N ILE A 260 8.28 7.80 5.78
CA ILE A 260 9.39 7.21 6.54
C ILE A 260 10.16 8.26 7.36
N TYR A 261 10.16 9.53 6.94
CA TYR A 261 10.84 10.60 7.67
C TYR A 261 9.94 11.30 8.70
N PHE A 262 8.62 11.06 8.69
CA PHE A 262 7.68 11.73 9.61
C PHE A 262 7.97 11.45 11.08
N PRO A 263 8.30 10.21 11.51
CA PRO A 263 8.68 9.94 12.90
C PRO A 263 9.84 10.81 13.37
N TYR A 264 10.85 11.01 12.51
CA TYR A 264 12.02 11.83 12.82
C TYR A 264 11.65 13.29 13.12
N VAL A 265 10.68 13.85 12.40
CA VAL A 265 10.18 15.21 12.67
C VAL A 265 9.31 15.22 13.94
N MET A 266 8.49 14.19 14.15
CA MET A 266 7.59 14.10 15.30
C MET A 266 8.33 13.91 16.63
N MET A 267 9.52 13.29 16.63
CA MET A 267 10.37 13.18 17.81
C MET A 267 10.73 14.55 18.39
N LYS A 268 10.86 15.58 17.54
CA LYS A 268 11.25 16.94 17.96
C LYS A 268 10.44 17.99 17.21
N PRO A 269 9.39 18.57 17.83
CA PRO A 269 8.53 19.55 17.19
C PRO A 269 9.25 20.76 16.56
N ALA A 270 10.44 21.13 17.05
CA ALA A 270 11.25 22.18 16.43
C ALA A 270 11.63 21.86 14.97
N LEU A 271 11.72 20.59 14.59
CA LEU A 271 12.03 20.15 13.23
C LEU A 271 10.92 20.48 12.22
N PHE A 272 9.71 20.86 12.66
CA PHE A 272 8.72 21.46 11.77
C PHE A 272 9.26 22.74 11.09
N LEU A 273 10.10 23.52 11.78
CA LEU A 273 10.75 24.69 11.18
C LEU A 273 11.68 24.31 10.03
N ALA A 274 12.35 23.17 10.13
CA ALA A 274 13.28 22.70 9.11
C ALA A 274 12.55 22.20 7.86
N VAL A 275 11.43 21.50 8.00
CA VAL A 275 10.62 21.10 6.83
C VAL A 275 9.90 22.29 6.20
N ILE A 276 9.39 23.24 6.99
CA ILE A 276 8.80 24.49 6.48
C ILE A 276 9.85 25.30 5.72
N GLY A 277 11.02 25.54 6.33
CA GLY A 277 12.10 26.29 5.70
C GLY A 277 12.59 25.63 4.41
N GLY A 278 12.71 24.30 4.41
CA GLY A 278 13.01 23.52 3.22
C GLY A 278 11.93 23.68 2.14
N GLY A 279 10.66 23.46 2.48
CA GLY A 279 9.54 23.53 1.54
C GLY A 279 9.39 24.91 0.92
N VAL A 280 9.41 25.97 1.74
CA VAL A 280 9.38 27.38 1.29
C VAL A 280 10.53 27.63 0.30
N THR A 281 11.75 27.24 0.65
CA THR A 281 12.93 27.44 -0.21
C THR A 281 12.81 26.68 -1.53
N GLY A 282 12.41 25.42 -1.49
CA GLY A 282 12.27 24.61 -2.70
C GLY A 282 11.23 25.16 -3.65
N THR A 283 10.04 25.49 -3.14
CA THR A 283 8.98 26.11 -3.94
C THR A 283 9.39 27.49 -4.46
N PHE A 284 10.14 28.28 -3.70
CA PHE A 284 10.69 29.54 -4.16
C PHE A 284 11.59 29.36 -5.38
N PHE A 285 12.56 28.44 -5.33
CA PHE A 285 13.44 28.18 -6.47
C PHE A 285 12.69 27.57 -7.66
N ASN A 286 11.73 26.69 -7.40
CA ASN A 286 10.87 26.13 -8.45
C ASN A 286 10.05 27.21 -9.16
N GLN A 287 9.46 28.14 -8.39
CA GLN A 287 8.70 29.25 -8.95
C GLN A 287 9.61 30.24 -9.69
N LEU A 288 10.76 30.58 -9.11
CA LEU A 288 11.74 31.49 -9.70
C LEU A 288 12.27 30.98 -11.05
N LEU A 289 12.54 29.68 -11.14
CA LEU A 289 13.09 29.02 -12.33
C LEU A 289 11.99 28.48 -13.26
N GLY A 290 10.71 28.65 -12.90
CA GLY A 290 9.56 28.20 -13.69
C GLY A 290 9.50 26.69 -13.89
N SER A 291 9.87 25.89 -12.90
CA SER A 291 9.79 24.43 -12.96
C SER A 291 8.35 23.91 -12.72
N GLY A 292 8.07 22.70 -13.20
CA GLY A 292 6.76 22.05 -13.06
C GLY A 292 6.76 20.67 -13.71
N LEU A 293 5.76 19.84 -13.38
CA LEU A 293 5.64 18.47 -13.87
C LEU A 293 4.46 18.32 -14.84
N GLY A 294 4.57 17.37 -15.77
CA GLY A 294 3.53 17.02 -16.74
C GLY A 294 2.45 16.08 -16.17
N GLY A 295 2.61 15.63 -14.93
CA GLY A 295 1.66 14.77 -14.25
C GLY A 295 2.01 14.61 -12.76
N PRO A 296 1.14 13.94 -11.99
CA PRO A 296 1.42 13.63 -10.59
C PRO A 296 2.59 12.66 -10.48
N ALA A 297 3.50 12.92 -9.55
CA ALA A 297 4.62 12.05 -9.23
C ALA A 297 4.42 11.39 -7.87
N SER A 298 5.02 10.20 -7.68
CA SER A 298 5.11 9.56 -6.37
C SER A 298 5.86 10.50 -5.42
N PRO A 299 5.21 10.93 -4.33
CA PRO A 299 5.84 11.86 -3.40
C PRO A 299 7.10 11.27 -2.74
N GLY A 300 8.13 12.09 -2.52
CA GLY A 300 9.39 11.62 -1.96
C GLY A 300 10.36 10.99 -2.98
N SER A 301 9.90 10.51 -4.13
CA SER A 301 10.78 9.88 -5.12
C SER A 301 11.34 10.90 -6.11
N ILE A 302 12.66 11.10 -6.09
CA ILE A 302 13.34 11.91 -7.10
C ILE A 302 13.19 11.28 -8.49
N ILE A 303 13.17 9.94 -8.58
CA ILE A 303 13.04 9.22 -9.84
C ILE A 303 11.66 9.49 -10.45
N ALA A 304 10.61 9.42 -9.63
CA ALA A 304 9.26 9.72 -10.08
C ALA A 304 9.07 11.19 -10.47
N ILE A 305 9.72 12.12 -9.76
CA ILE A 305 9.67 13.54 -10.12
C ILE A 305 10.38 13.78 -11.46
N LEU A 306 11.59 13.25 -11.64
CA LEU A 306 12.37 13.47 -12.86
C LEU A 306 11.72 12.80 -14.08
N SER A 307 11.04 11.66 -13.90
CA SER A 307 10.32 11.00 -14.99
C SER A 307 9.11 11.80 -15.47
N MET A 308 8.52 12.64 -14.59
CA MET A 308 7.38 13.49 -14.90
C MET A 308 7.75 14.90 -15.38
N VAL A 309 9.04 15.19 -15.60
CA VAL A 309 9.46 16.46 -16.21
C VAL A 309 9.09 16.45 -17.71
N PRO A 310 8.28 17.41 -18.18
CA PRO A 310 7.88 17.46 -19.59
C PRO A 310 9.06 17.87 -20.48
N LYS A 311 9.03 17.52 -21.77
CA LYS A 311 10.09 17.89 -22.72
C LYS A 311 10.16 19.41 -22.86
N GLY A 312 11.38 19.96 -22.82
CA GLY A 312 11.62 21.40 -22.73
C GLY A 312 11.46 21.98 -21.31
N GLY A 313 11.03 21.17 -20.34
CA GLY A 313 11.12 21.48 -18.92
C GLY A 313 12.58 21.44 -18.43
N SER A 314 12.89 22.26 -17.42
CA SER A 314 14.23 22.33 -16.87
C SER A 314 14.42 21.33 -15.73
N TYR A 315 15.06 20.20 -16.04
CA TYR A 315 15.55 19.24 -15.04
C TYR A 315 16.41 19.92 -13.98
N LEU A 316 17.28 20.83 -14.43
CA LEU A 316 18.14 21.60 -13.54
C LEU A 316 17.30 22.43 -12.57
N ALA A 317 16.24 23.10 -13.04
CA ALA A 317 15.37 23.89 -12.18
C ALA A 317 14.65 23.04 -11.12
N VAL A 318 14.14 21.86 -11.51
CA VAL A 318 13.53 20.90 -10.57
C VAL A 318 14.55 20.45 -9.53
N LEU A 319 15.75 20.05 -9.96
CA LEU A 319 16.82 19.63 -9.07
C LEU A 319 17.28 20.76 -8.15
N THR A 320 17.37 22.00 -8.65
CA THR A 320 17.69 23.16 -7.81
C THR A 320 16.65 23.35 -6.72
N GLY A 321 15.35 23.23 -7.01
CA GLY A 321 14.30 23.28 -6.00
C GLY A 321 14.36 22.14 -4.98
N VAL A 322 14.73 20.92 -5.42
CA VAL A 322 14.90 19.77 -4.51
C VAL A 322 16.11 19.95 -3.60
N PHE A 323 17.27 20.25 -4.17
CA PHE A 323 18.52 20.36 -3.40
C PHE A 323 18.59 21.63 -2.55
N SER A 324 17.98 22.75 -2.98
CA SER A 324 17.89 23.95 -2.14
C SER A 324 17.01 23.70 -0.91
N ALA A 325 15.89 22.99 -1.09
CA ALA A 325 15.04 22.55 0.01
C ALA A 325 15.78 21.62 0.98
N ALA A 326 16.51 20.63 0.43
CA ALA A 326 17.34 19.73 1.23
C ALA A 326 18.41 20.47 2.03
N LEU A 327 19.12 21.40 1.39
CA LEU A 327 20.17 22.18 2.03
C LEU A 327 19.62 23.00 3.20
N VAL A 328 18.56 23.79 2.98
CA VAL A 328 17.98 24.63 4.04
C VAL A 328 17.39 23.77 5.16
N SER A 329 16.69 22.69 4.82
CA SER A 329 16.16 21.77 5.82
C SER A 329 17.27 21.11 6.65
N PHE A 330 18.34 20.66 6.00
CA PHE A 330 19.53 20.11 6.65
C PHE A 330 20.18 21.11 7.60
N LEU A 331 20.38 22.36 7.18
CA LEU A 331 21.03 23.38 8.00
C LEU A 331 20.22 23.70 9.26
N ILE A 332 18.90 23.92 9.12
CA ILE A 332 18.02 24.20 10.25
C ILE A 332 17.97 22.98 11.19
N ALA A 333 17.79 21.78 10.65
CA ALA A 333 17.76 20.55 11.43
C ALA A 333 19.08 20.29 12.15
N SER A 334 20.23 20.55 11.50
CA SER A 334 21.55 20.39 12.10
C SER A 334 21.74 21.28 13.32
N ILE A 335 21.27 22.53 13.26
CA ILE A 335 21.33 23.46 14.41
C ILE A 335 20.46 22.90 15.55
N ILE A 336 19.24 22.47 15.25
CA ILE A 336 18.31 21.91 16.24
C ILE A 336 18.89 20.65 16.91
N LEU A 337 19.43 19.72 16.11
CA LEU A 337 19.99 18.46 16.60
C LEU A 337 21.30 18.66 17.38
N LYS A 338 22.14 19.63 16.99
CA LYS A 338 23.36 19.96 17.76
C LYS A 338 23.06 20.68 19.07
N ALA A 339 22.04 21.53 19.10
CA ALA A 339 21.61 22.22 20.31
C ALA A 339 20.95 21.26 21.32
N ASP A 340 20.58 20.07 20.86
CA ASP A 340 19.88 19.08 21.65
C ASP A 340 20.81 18.33 22.61
N LYS A 341 20.61 18.60 23.90
CA LYS A 341 21.34 17.98 25.01
C LYS A 341 20.57 16.84 25.68
N SER A 342 19.41 16.44 25.14
CA SER A 342 18.69 15.28 25.69
C SER A 342 19.56 14.02 25.60
N VAL A 343 19.45 13.17 26.62
CA VAL A 343 20.11 11.86 26.67
C VAL A 343 19.52 10.99 25.55
N ASP A 344 20.37 10.14 24.96
CA ASP A 344 20.00 9.22 23.89
C ASP A 344 18.90 8.27 24.41
N ASP A 345 17.68 8.48 23.94
CA ASP A 345 16.55 7.61 24.24
C ASP A 345 16.37 6.65 23.07
N GLU A 346 16.87 5.43 23.24
CA GLU A 346 16.78 4.39 22.21
C GLU A 346 15.31 4.04 21.87
N SER A 347 14.35 4.26 22.78
CA SER A 347 12.93 3.99 22.51
C SER A 347 12.21 5.15 21.81
N ALA A 348 12.74 6.37 21.85
CA ALA A 348 12.05 7.55 21.30
C ALA A 348 11.72 7.43 19.80
N LEU A 349 12.59 6.80 19.01
CA LEU A 349 12.30 6.56 17.59
C LEU A 349 11.18 5.52 17.42
N ALA A 350 11.21 4.44 18.18
CA ALA A 350 10.19 3.39 18.12
C ALA A 350 8.82 3.92 18.57
N GLU A 351 8.79 4.73 19.62
CA GLU A 351 7.58 5.42 20.10
C GLU A 351 7.04 6.41 19.06
N ALA A 352 7.91 7.21 18.45
CA ALA A 352 7.52 8.12 17.38
C ALA A 352 7.00 7.37 16.16
N GLN A 353 7.60 6.23 15.79
CA GLN A 353 7.11 5.36 14.73
C GLN A 353 5.73 4.80 15.05
N ALA A 354 5.51 4.32 16.28
CA ALA A 354 4.21 3.82 16.73
C ALA A 354 3.13 4.92 16.73
N ALA A 355 3.45 6.11 17.24
CA ALA A 355 2.54 7.26 17.24
C ALA A 355 2.22 7.72 15.80
N THR A 356 3.21 7.72 14.92
CA THR A 356 3.09 8.05 13.49
C THR A 356 2.19 7.04 12.78
N GLN A 357 2.38 5.74 13.02
CA GLN A 357 1.49 4.70 12.50
C GLN A 357 0.07 4.84 13.02
N ALA A 358 -0.10 5.17 14.31
CA ALA A 358 -1.41 5.37 14.91
C ALA A 358 -2.17 6.56 14.30
N ALA A 359 -1.49 7.70 14.15
CA ALA A 359 -2.06 8.88 13.50
C ALA A 359 -2.37 8.65 12.01
N LYS A 360 -1.57 7.84 11.31
CA LYS A 360 -1.83 7.43 9.91
C LYS A 360 -3.09 6.58 9.79
N ALA A 361 -3.33 5.67 10.74
CA ALA A 361 -4.54 4.87 10.75
C ALA A 361 -5.78 5.74 11.04
N GLU A 362 -5.68 6.64 12.02
CA GLU A 362 -6.76 7.58 12.36
C GLU A 362 -7.14 8.47 11.16
N SER A 363 -6.15 9.02 10.43
CA SER A 363 -6.40 9.87 9.27
C SER A 363 -7.06 9.12 8.10
N LYS A 364 -6.87 7.81 8.02
CA LYS A 364 -7.59 6.93 7.08
C LYS A 364 -8.99 6.54 7.57
N GLY A 365 -9.46 7.07 8.69
CA GLY A 365 -10.74 6.69 9.30
C GLY A 365 -10.72 5.29 9.90
N GLN A 366 -9.53 4.71 10.10
CA GLN A 366 -9.36 3.44 10.78
C GLN A 366 -9.23 3.75 12.28
N THR A 367 -10.30 3.48 13.03
CA THR A 367 -10.22 3.47 14.49
C THR A 367 -9.31 2.32 14.89
N LEU A 368 -8.07 2.63 15.27
CA LEU A 368 -7.26 1.72 16.07
C LEU A 368 -7.97 1.59 17.42
N SER A 369 -8.82 0.59 17.51
CA SER A 369 -9.12 0.03 18.81
C SER A 369 -7.79 -0.47 19.36
N SER A 370 -7.29 0.19 20.40
CA SER A 370 -6.32 -0.40 21.32
C SER A 370 -7.03 -1.57 22.01
N GLN A 371 -7.20 -2.68 21.29
CA GLN A 371 -7.53 -3.94 21.91
C GLN A 371 -6.26 -4.39 22.63
N ALA A 372 -6.22 -4.09 23.93
CA ALA A 372 -5.70 -5.05 24.88
C ALA A 372 -6.16 -6.43 24.42
N SER A 373 -5.21 -7.35 24.28
CA SER A 373 -5.44 -8.76 24.00
C SER A 373 -6.63 -9.27 24.81
N ALA A 374 -7.81 -9.26 24.21
CA ALA A 374 -9.01 -9.78 24.82
C ALA A 374 -8.84 -11.29 24.80
N GLN A 375 -8.49 -11.84 25.95
CA GLN A 375 -8.52 -13.27 26.23
C GLN A 375 -9.96 -13.73 25.97
N PHE A 376 -10.19 -14.37 24.83
CA PHE A 376 -11.52 -14.83 24.43
C PHE A 376 -11.82 -16.15 25.14
N SER A 377 -13.08 -16.33 25.58
CA SER A 377 -13.53 -17.63 26.05
C SER A 377 -13.57 -18.59 24.86
N SER A 378 -12.73 -19.62 24.90
CA SER A 378 -12.58 -20.66 23.88
C SER A 378 -13.83 -21.54 23.69
N ASP A 379 -14.84 -21.41 24.55
CA ASP A 379 -16.01 -22.31 24.60
C ASP A 379 -17.01 -22.12 23.45
N ASP A 380 -16.84 -21.07 22.64
CA ASP A 380 -17.88 -20.62 21.71
C ASP A 380 -17.42 -20.50 20.25
N ILE A 381 -16.17 -20.84 19.89
CA ILE A 381 -15.70 -20.68 18.50
C ILE A 381 -16.11 -21.89 17.65
N GLN A 382 -17.07 -21.68 16.74
CA GLN A 382 -17.62 -22.68 15.83
C GLN A 382 -17.00 -22.66 14.43
N GLN A 383 -16.33 -21.57 14.04
CA GLN A 383 -15.64 -21.47 12.75
C GLN A 383 -14.50 -20.45 12.79
N ILE A 384 -13.50 -20.68 11.93
CA ILE A 384 -12.37 -19.77 11.75
C ILE A 384 -12.34 -19.30 10.30
N ILE A 385 -12.23 -17.99 10.09
CA ILE A 385 -12.19 -17.36 8.76
C ILE A 385 -10.95 -16.50 8.62
N PHE A 386 -10.11 -16.84 7.64
CA PHE A 386 -9.01 -15.99 7.21
C PHE A 386 -9.52 -14.91 6.26
N ALA A 387 -9.37 -13.65 6.63
CA ALA A 387 -9.82 -12.53 5.82
C ALA A 387 -8.66 -11.71 5.25
N CYS A 388 -8.63 -11.57 3.93
CA CYS A 388 -7.76 -10.64 3.21
C CYS A 388 -8.57 -9.79 2.24
N ASP A 389 -7.95 -8.83 1.56
CA ASP A 389 -8.68 -7.88 0.70
C ASP A 389 -9.45 -8.58 -0.45
N ALA A 390 -8.80 -9.54 -1.14
CA ALA A 390 -9.38 -10.24 -2.29
C ALA A 390 -9.95 -11.64 -1.98
N GLY A 391 -9.70 -12.19 -0.79
CA GLY A 391 -10.13 -13.55 -0.40
C GLY A 391 -9.37 -14.71 -1.06
N MET A 392 -8.34 -14.43 -1.86
CA MET A 392 -7.47 -15.40 -2.52
C MET A 392 -5.99 -15.05 -2.31
N GLY A 393 -5.10 -16.06 -2.34
CA GLY A 393 -3.65 -15.89 -2.13
C GLY A 393 -3.16 -16.33 -0.75
N SER A 394 -2.37 -15.50 -0.07
CA SER A 394 -1.70 -15.81 1.20
C SER A 394 -2.66 -16.22 2.33
N SER A 395 -3.89 -15.68 2.35
CA SER A 395 -4.94 -16.09 3.29
C SER A 395 -5.47 -17.52 3.07
N ALA A 396 -5.46 -18.02 1.84
CA ALA A 396 -5.83 -19.39 1.51
C ALA A 396 -4.76 -20.37 2.02
N MET A 397 -3.50 -19.97 1.92
CA MET A 397 -2.37 -20.74 2.42
C MET A 397 -2.34 -20.76 3.96
N GLY A 398 -2.50 -19.61 4.61
CA GLY A 398 -2.64 -19.52 6.08
C GLY A 398 -3.84 -20.31 6.62
N ALA A 399 -4.98 -20.26 5.92
CA ALA A 399 -6.15 -21.08 6.26
C ALA A 399 -5.86 -22.58 6.16
N SER A 400 -5.06 -23.00 5.19
CA SER A 400 -4.69 -24.41 5.02
C SER A 400 -3.72 -24.87 6.10
N ILE A 401 -2.71 -24.06 6.43
CA ILE A 401 -1.76 -24.33 7.52
C ILE A 401 -2.49 -24.46 8.87
N LEU A 402 -3.39 -23.52 9.19
CA LEU A 402 -4.14 -23.58 10.44
C LEU A 402 -5.14 -24.75 10.44
N ARG A 403 -5.76 -25.06 9.30
CA ARG A 403 -6.66 -26.24 9.17
C ARG A 403 -5.93 -27.53 9.51
N ASP A 404 -4.70 -27.70 9.04
CA ASP A 404 -3.90 -28.87 9.34
C ASP A 404 -3.49 -28.92 10.82
N LYS A 405 -3.13 -27.78 11.42
CA LYS A 405 -2.81 -27.70 12.86
C LYS A 405 -4.03 -27.97 13.75
N VAL A 406 -5.20 -27.42 13.42
CA VAL A 406 -6.48 -27.67 14.11
C VAL A 406 -6.86 -29.15 14.02
N LYS A 407 -6.70 -29.78 12.84
CA LYS A 407 -6.95 -31.21 12.64
C LYS A 407 -5.96 -32.09 13.42
N LYS A 408 -4.66 -31.76 13.41
CA LYS A 408 -3.62 -32.46 14.18
C LYS A 408 -3.86 -32.36 15.70
N ALA A 409 -4.42 -31.25 16.17
CA ALA A 409 -4.82 -31.06 17.57
C ALA A 409 -6.15 -31.73 17.94
N GLY A 410 -6.80 -32.45 17.02
CA GLY A 410 -8.06 -33.17 17.27
C GLY A 410 -9.30 -32.29 17.35
N LEU A 411 -9.23 -31.03 16.90
CA LEU A 411 -10.35 -30.09 16.90
C LEU A 411 -11.14 -30.17 15.58
N SER A 412 -12.48 -30.22 15.65
CA SER A 412 -13.36 -30.30 14.49
C SER A 412 -13.93 -28.92 14.08
N ILE A 413 -13.09 -27.88 14.09
CA ILE A 413 -13.50 -26.51 13.77
C ILE A 413 -13.23 -26.22 12.28
N PRO A 414 -14.24 -25.81 11.47
CA PRO A 414 -14.04 -25.46 10.07
C PRO A 414 -13.18 -24.20 9.91
N VAL A 415 -12.12 -24.32 9.10
CA VAL A 415 -11.21 -23.21 8.75
C VAL A 415 -11.37 -22.87 7.27
N THR A 416 -11.84 -21.65 6.99
CA THR A 416 -12.10 -21.15 5.63
C THR A 416 -11.40 -19.82 5.37
N ASN A 417 -11.39 -19.35 4.13
CA ASN A 417 -10.90 -18.03 3.76
C ASN A 417 -12.00 -17.23 3.03
N LYS A 418 -12.04 -15.92 3.23
CA LYS A 418 -12.98 -15.01 2.55
C LYS A 418 -12.34 -13.65 2.28
N ALA A 419 -12.84 -12.94 1.28
CA ALA A 419 -12.53 -11.53 1.11
C ALA A 419 -13.16 -10.73 2.26
N ILE A 420 -12.49 -9.69 2.76
CA ILE A 420 -13.06 -8.79 3.78
C ILE A 420 -14.37 -8.19 3.26
N SER A 421 -14.46 -7.86 1.96
CA SER A 421 -15.69 -7.41 1.31
C SER A 421 -16.85 -8.42 1.37
N ASN A 422 -16.58 -9.69 1.68
CA ASN A 422 -17.56 -10.78 1.72
C ASN A 422 -17.77 -11.36 3.13
N LEU A 423 -17.10 -10.82 4.16
CA LEU A 423 -17.39 -11.17 5.55
C LEU A 423 -18.82 -10.77 5.93
N THR A 424 -19.50 -11.64 6.67
CA THR A 424 -20.82 -11.41 7.25
C THR A 424 -20.67 -11.38 8.76
N ASP A 425 -21.32 -10.45 9.44
CA ASP A 425 -21.25 -10.36 10.90
C ASP A 425 -21.98 -11.54 11.55
N VAL A 426 -21.19 -12.47 12.09
CA VAL A 426 -21.65 -13.69 12.74
C VAL A 426 -21.00 -13.79 14.12
N THR A 427 -21.74 -14.31 15.10
CA THR A 427 -21.20 -14.62 16.43
C THR A 427 -20.35 -15.90 16.35
N ASN A 428 -19.64 -16.24 17.43
CA ASN A 428 -19.00 -17.57 17.56
C ASN A 428 -17.95 -17.86 16.48
N THR A 429 -17.33 -16.82 15.92
CA THR A 429 -16.43 -16.90 14.77
C THR A 429 -15.12 -16.20 15.07
N LEU A 430 -14.00 -16.86 14.75
CA LEU A 430 -12.66 -16.28 14.84
C LEU A 430 -12.23 -15.77 13.46
N ILE A 431 -11.95 -14.47 13.36
CA ILE A 431 -11.44 -13.83 12.16
C ILE A 431 -9.94 -13.62 12.29
N VAL A 432 -9.17 -14.20 11.37
CA VAL A 432 -7.71 -14.04 11.29
C VAL A 432 -7.36 -13.11 10.13
N THR A 433 -6.67 -12.01 10.40
CA THR A 433 -6.29 -11.00 9.39
C THR A 433 -4.83 -10.58 9.52
N GLN A 434 -4.28 -9.94 8.49
CA GLN A 434 -3.04 -9.19 8.65
C GLN A 434 -3.27 -7.93 9.51
N GLN A 435 -2.25 -7.48 10.23
CA GLN A 435 -2.34 -6.32 11.13
C GLN A 435 -2.91 -5.06 10.46
N GLU A 436 -2.54 -4.81 9.20
CA GLU A 436 -3.03 -3.68 8.40
C GLU A 436 -4.53 -3.76 8.06
N LEU A 437 -5.09 -4.98 8.07
CA LEU A 437 -6.46 -5.27 7.67
C LEU A 437 -7.41 -5.51 8.84
N ALA A 438 -6.87 -5.70 10.06
CA ALA A 438 -7.64 -5.97 11.27
C ALA A 438 -8.72 -4.92 11.58
N PRO A 439 -8.46 -3.59 11.46
CA PRO A 439 -9.49 -2.59 11.72
C PRO A 439 -10.69 -2.71 10.75
N ARG A 440 -10.42 -3.04 9.49
CA ARG A 440 -11.45 -3.15 8.44
C ARG A 440 -12.31 -4.41 8.62
N ALA A 441 -11.71 -5.52 9.06
CA ALA A 441 -12.44 -6.72 9.42
C ALA A 441 -13.29 -6.51 10.68
N ALA A 442 -12.73 -5.87 11.72
CA ALA A 442 -13.42 -5.56 12.97
C ALA A 442 -14.67 -4.69 12.77
N GLN A 443 -14.59 -3.67 11.88
CA GLN A 443 -15.75 -2.85 11.53
C GLN A 443 -16.89 -3.65 10.89
N LYS A 444 -16.55 -4.71 10.15
CA LYS A 444 -17.54 -5.47 9.37
C LYS A 444 -18.13 -6.64 10.14
N THR A 445 -17.37 -7.24 11.06
CA THR A 445 -17.82 -8.32 11.93
C THR A 445 -17.56 -7.97 13.40
N PRO A 446 -18.23 -6.94 13.95
CA PRO A 446 -17.99 -6.46 15.31
C PRO A 446 -18.30 -7.50 16.40
N ARG A 447 -19.12 -8.52 16.10
CA ARG A 447 -19.46 -9.59 17.05
C ARG A 447 -18.54 -10.82 16.97
N ALA A 448 -17.63 -10.85 16.00
CA ALA A 448 -16.64 -11.92 15.87
C ALA A 448 -15.41 -11.63 16.73
N VAL A 449 -14.66 -12.67 17.09
CA VAL A 449 -13.35 -12.55 17.74
C VAL A 449 -12.31 -12.27 16.66
N HIS A 450 -11.40 -11.32 16.88
CA HIS A 450 -10.40 -10.93 15.89
C HIS A 450 -8.99 -11.22 16.40
N VAL A 451 -8.19 -11.85 15.54
CA VAL A 451 -6.76 -12.04 15.76
C VAL A 451 -5.99 -11.52 14.54
N SER A 452 -4.97 -10.72 14.80
CA SER A 452 -4.08 -10.21 13.77
C SER A 452 -2.74 -10.95 13.76
N VAL A 453 -2.22 -11.20 12.57
CA VAL A 453 -0.90 -11.81 12.32
C VAL A 453 -0.07 -10.90 11.40
N ASP A 454 1.24 -11.03 11.47
CA ASP A 454 2.15 -10.21 10.65
C ASP A 454 2.25 -10.77 9.22
N ASN A 455 2.26 -12.10 9.08
CA ASN A 455 2.24 -12.81 7.81
C ASN A 455 1.40 -14.09 7.93
N PHE A 456 0.78 -14.51 6.82
CA PHE A 456 -0.05 -15.72 6.76
C PHE A 456 0.73 -17.04 6.61
N LEU A 457 2.01 -16.97 6.22
CA LEU A 457 2.76 -18.16 5.79
C LEU A 457 3.57 -18.83 6.91
N ALA A 458 3.92 -18.09 7.97
CA ALA A 458 4.56 -18.65 9.16
C ALA A 458 4.45 -17.66 10.33
N THR A 459 3.74 -18.04 11.38
CA THR A 459 3.69 -17.25 12.62
C THR A 459 3.51 -18.18 13.82
N PRO A 460 4.25 -17.96 14.93
CA PRO A 460 4.04 -18.70 16.18
C PRO A 460 2.62 -18.49 16.75
N LYS A 461 1.92 -17.44 16.30
CA LYS A 461 0.53 -17.16 16.70
C LYS A 461 -0.46 -18.28 16.33
N TYR A 462 -0.18 -19.10 15.31
CA TYR A 462 -1.07 -20.21 14.98
C TYR A 462 -1.05 -21.30 16.04
N ASP A 463 0.11 -21.54 16.65
CA ASP A 463 0.25 -22.49 17.74
C ASP A 463 -0.42 -21.95 19.01
N GLU A 464 -0.36 -20.65 19.26
CA GLU A 464 -1.10 -19.99 20.33
C GLU A 464 -2.62 -20.08 20.14
N ILE A 465 -3.13 -19.84 18.92
CA ILE A 465 -4.56 -19.98 18.60
C ILE A 465 -5.03 -21.41 18.85
N VAL A 466 -4.28 -22.40 18.37
CA VAL A 466 -4.63 -23.81 18.56
C VAL A 466 -4.55 -24.21 20.04
N ALA A 467 -3.53 -23.74 20.78
CA ALA A 467 -3.41 -24.00 22.21
C ALA A 467 -4.57 -23.43 23.03
N GLN A 468 -4.97 -22.20 22.72
CA GLN A 468 -6.12 -21.56 23.35
C GLN A 468 -7.43 -22.29 23.00
N LEU A 469 -7.62 -22.74 21.75
CA LEU A 469 -8.80 -23.50 21.34
C LEU A 469 -8.83 -24.92 21.91
N ALA A 470 -7.67 -25.55 22.13
CA ALA A 470 -7.55 -26.91 22.67
C ALA A 470 -7.49 -26.97 24.22
N LYS A 471 -7.48 -25.82 24.91
CA LYS A 471 -7.32 -25.71 26.37
C LYS A 471 -6.11 -26.48 26.93
N LYS A 472 -5.00 -26.51 26.18
CA LYS A 472 -3.73 -27.12 26.59
C LYS A 472 -2.66 -26.03 26.76
N SER A 473 -1.70 -26.24 27.66
CA SER A 473 -0.51 -25.40 27.75
C SER A 473 0.29 -25.46 26.44
N SER A 474 0.83 -24.35 25.95
CA SER A 474 1.69 -24.30 24.75
C SER A 474 2.88 -25.29 24.84
N ALA A 475 3.32 -25.62 26.06
CA ALA A 475 4.39 -26.59 26.32
C ALA A 475 3.95 -28.07 26.20
N GLU A 476 2.67 -28.38 26.40
CA GLU A 476 2.13 -29.74 26.22
C GLU A 476 1.84 -30.04 24.75
N LEU A 477 1.35 -29.05 24.00
CA LEU A 477 1.18 -29.16 22.56
C LEU A 477 2.53 -29.26 21.83
N ALA A 478 3.57 -28.55 22.26
CA ALA A 478 4.92 -28.71 21.71
C ALA A 478 5.42 -30.16 21.84
N LYS A 479 5.11 -30.86 22.95
CA LYS A 479 5.44 -32.28 23.14
C LYS A 479 4.60 -33.22 22.28
N ASP A 480 3.30 -32.94 22.11
CA ASP A 480 2.43 -33.70 21.20
C ASP A 480 2.85 -33.49 19.72
N PHE A 481 3.33 -32.30 19.36
CA PHE A 481 3.90 -31.99 18.03
C PHE A 481 5.28 -32.63 17.84
N GLU A 482 6.14 -32.69 18.86
CA GLU A 482 7.42 -33.43 18.81
C GLU A 482 7.21 -34.95 18.68
N GLN A 483 6.20 -35.51 19.35
CA GLN A 483 5.88 -36.95 19.25
C GLN A 483 5.14 -37.31 17.96
N ALA A 484 4.33 -36.41 17.39
CA ALA A 484 3.69 -36.61 16.09
C ALA A 484 4.61 -36.30 14.89
N SER A 485 5.62 -35.45 15.05
CA SER A 485 6.64 -35.15 14.03
C SER A 485 7.73 -36.23 13.93
N ALA A 486 7.83 -37.15 14.90
CA ALA A 486 8.78 -38.26 14.88
C ALA A 486 8.44 -39.37 13.85
N LYS A 487 7.47 -39.15 12.95
CA LYS A 487 7.04 -40.09 11.91
C LYS A 487 6.98 -39.51 10.48
N GLU A 488 7.64 -38.38 10.22
CA GLU A 488 7.94 -37.93 8.84
C GLU A 488 9.46 -37.80 8.67
N ASP A 489 10.00 -38.41 7.61
CA ASP A 489 11.42 -38.65 7.36
C ASP A 489 12.27 -37.38 7.50
N VAL A 490 12.98 -37.28 8.63
CA VAL A 490 14.07 -36.31 8.83
C VAL A 490 15.15 -36.66 7.82
N VAL A 491 15.45 -35.73 6.92
CA VAL A 491 16.60 -35.79 6.00
C VAL A 491 17.84 -36.12 6.84
N ASP A 492 18.37 -37.33 6.68
CA ASP A 492 19.58 -37.78 7.37
C ASP A 492 20.80 -37.20 6.66
N LEU A 493 21.15 -35.99 7.09
CA LEU A 493 22.24 -35.19 6.53
C LEU A 493 23.64 -35.79 6.81
N ASN A 494 23.75 -36.79 7.68
CA ASN A 494 25.04 -37.39 8.04
C ASN A 494 25.48 -38.51 7.07
N TYR A 495 24.56 -38.98 6.21
CA TYR A 495 24.79 -40.04 5.21
C TYR A 495 24.41 -39.58 3.80
N ILE A 496 24.99 -38.45 3.35
CA ILE A 496 24.83 -37.96 1.98
C ILE A 496 26.16 -38.05 1.22
N ASP A 497 26.12 -38.70 0.06
CA ASP A 497 27.26 -38.84 -0.85
C ASP A 497 27.27 -37.77 -1.95
N GLU A 498 26.12 -37.20 -2.31
CA GLU A 498 26.00 -36.13 -3.30
C GLU A 498 24.74 -35.28 -3.11
N VAL A 499 24.84 -33.98 -3.39
CA VAL A 499 23.70 -33.05 -3.45
C VAL A 499 23.36 -32.72 -4.91
N VAL A 500 22.12 -32.98 -5.33
CA VAL A 500 21.69 -32.84 -6.72
C VAL A 500 20.60 -31.77 -6.83
N PHE A 501 20.86 -30.72 -7.61
CA PHE A 501 19.86 -29.71 -7.93
C PHE A 501 18.99 -30.18 -9.10
N ALA A 502 17.73 -30.49 -8.82
CA ALA A 502 16.76 -30.87 -9.81
C ALA A 502 16.19 -29.64 -10.54
N TYR A 503 16.12 -29.69 -11.87
CA TYR A 503 15.48 -28.63 -12.66
C TYR A 503 14.58 -29.17 -13.78
N GLY A 504 13.47 -28.46 -14.02
CA GLY A 504 12.64 -28.57 -15.22
C GLY A 504 13.01 -27.48 -16.23
N GLU A 505 12.13 -26.51 -16.47
CA GLU A 505 12.44 -25.41 -17.41
C GLU A 505 13.41 -24.36 -16.83
N ASN A 506 13.59 -24.33 -15.51
CA ASN A 506 14.35 -23.29 -14.80
C ASN A 506 15.81 -23.67 -14.51
N LYS A 507 16.57 -24.06 -15.56
CA LYS A 507 17.99 -24.46 -15.46
C LYS A 507 18.90 -23.37 -14.87
N GLY A 508 18.56 -22.09 -15.08
CA GLY A 508 19.31 -20.95 -14.56
C GLY A 508 19.34 -20.91 -13.03
N SER A 509 18.19 -21.08 -12.39
CA SER A 509 18.07 -21.06 -10.92
C SER A 509 18.82 -22.21 -10.26
N ALA A 510 18.76 -23.41 -10.84
CA ALA A 510 19.54 -24.56 -10.38
C ALA A 510 21.05 -24.36 -10.57
N THR A 511 21.47 -23.68 -11.65
CA THR A 511 22.88 -23.36 -11.87
C THR A 511 23.42 -22.39 -10.84
N MET A 512 22.65 -21.34 -10.52
CA MET A 512 23.04 -20.38 -9.49
C MET A 512 23.04 -21.03 -8.10
N GLY A 513 22.01 -21.83 -7.78
CA GLY A 513 21.93 -22.58 -6.52
C GLY A 513 23.09 -23.54 -6.30
N GLN A 514 23.43 -24.31 -7.33
CA GLN A 514 24.60 -25.18 -7.35
C GLN A 514 25.87 -24.38 -7.04
N ALA A 515 26.09 -23.26 -7.73
CA ALA A 515 27.28 -22.42 -7.51
C ALA A 515 27.32 -21.85 -6.09
N THR A 516 26.19 -21.37 -5.56
CA THR A 516 26.06 -20.88 -4.19
C THR A 516 26.42 -21.98 -3.19
N LEU A 517 25.85 -23.19 -3.33
CA LEU A 517 26.11 -24.27 -2.38
C LEU A 517 27.55 -24.78 -2.45
N VAL A 518 28.14 -24.86 -3.65
CA VAL A 518 29.56 -25.21 -3.84
C VAL A 518 30.46 -24.20 -3.11
N GLU A 519 30.17 -22.91 -3.21
CA GLU A 519 30.94 -21.86 -2.55
C GLU A 519 30.81 -21.96 -1.02
N ILE A 520 29.60 -22.23 -0.52
CA ILE A 520 29.37 -22.43 0.92
C ILE A 520 30.11 -23.69 1.41
N PHE A 521 30.05 -24.81 0.67
CA PHE A 521 30.75 -26.05 1.02
C PHE A 521 32.27 -25.84 1.05
N LYS A 522 32.82 -25.11 0.07
CA LYS A 522 34.24 -24.75 0.04
C LYS A 522 34.66 -23.91 1.25
N ASN A 523 33.85 -22.92 1.63
CA ASN A 523 34.12 -22.05 2.78
C ASN A 523 33.99 -22.76 4.12
N ARG A 524 33.22 -23.86 4.18
CA ARG A 524 32.98 -24.65 5.39
C ARG A 524 33.74 -25.98 5.43
N GLY A 525 34.58 -26.27 4.44
CA GLY A 525 35.42 -27.48 4.39
C GLY A 525 34.67 -28.78 4.07
N VAL A 526 33.47 -28.70 3.47
CA VAL A 526 32.62 -29.86 3.16
C VAL A 526 33.01 -30.45 1.81
N GLY A 527 33.40 -31.73 1.79
CA GLY A 527 33.88 -32.44 0.59
C GLY A 527 32.82 -33.16 -0.25
N ILE A 528 31.53 -32.85 -0.06
CA ILE A 528 30.43 -33.54 -0.75
C ILE A 528 30.22 -32.91 -2.13
N PRO A 529 30.18 -33.71 -3.22
CA PRO A 529 29.92 -33.22 -4.56
C PRO A 529 28.52 -32.60 -4.68
N VAL A 530 28.42 -31.54 -5.51
CA VAL A 530 27.16 -30.87 -5.82
C VAL A 530 26.97 -30.81 -7.34
N SER A 531 25.94 -31.46 -7.85
CA SER A 531 25.61 -31.51 -9.28
C SER A 531 24.21 -30.96 -9.55
N LYS A 532 23.87 -30.85 -10.84
CA LYS A 532 22.53 -30.45 -11.29
C LYS A 532 22.08 -31.36 -12.43
N VAL A 533 20.81 -31.73 -12.40
CA VAL A 533 20.26 -32.75 -13.30
C VAL A 533 18.85 -32.35 -13.71
N GLU A 534 18.52 -32.61 -14.97
CA GLU A 534 17.17 -32.39 -15.47
C GLU A 534 16.22 -33.46 -14.92
N ASN A 535 14.97 -33.11 -14.62
CA ASN A 535 14.05 -33.97 -13.89
C ASN A 535 13.96 -35.42 -14.40
N HIS A 536 13.95 -35.62 -15.73
CA HIS A 536 13.82 -36.95 -16.32
C HIS A 536 15.10 -37.82 -16.17
N GLN A 537 16.25 -37.23 -15.82
CA GLN A 537 17.51 -37.92 -15.55
C GLN A 537 17.73 -38.23 -14.07
N LEU A 538 16.85 -37.74 -13.17
CA LEU A 538 16.95 -37.97 -11.72
C LEU A 538 16.82 -39.46 -11.32
N VAL A 539 16.35 -40.31 -12.23
CA VAL A 539 16.28 -41.77 -12.02
C VAL A 539 17.65 -42.35 -11.66
N ALA A 540 18.75 -41.78 -12.19
CA ALA A 540 20.12 -42.18 -11.87
C ALA A 540 20.56 -41.80 -10.45
N PHE A 541 19.82 -40.91 -9.79
CA PHE A 541 20.12 -40.32 -8.48
C PHE A 541 19.08 -40.73 -7.41
N ASN A 542 18.28 -41.76 -7.70
CA ASN A 542 17.21 -42.26 -6.84
C ASN A 542 17.75 -43.21 -5.75
N SER A 543 18.46 -42.67 -4.76
CA SER A 543 19.02 -43.46 -3.65
C SER A 543 18.99 -42.70 -2.33
N LYS A 544 18.88 -43.42 -1.21
CA LYS A 544 18.70 -42.86 0.15
C LYS A 544 19.87 -42.02 0.65
N ASN A 545 21.04 -42.14 0.03
CA ASN A 545 22.26 -41.37 0.30
C ASN A 545 22.41 -40.14 -0.62
N ILE A 546 21.42 -39.85 -1.47
CA ILE A 546 21.41 -38.67 -2.33
C ILE A 546 20.42 -37.65 -1.80
N LEU A 547 20.85 -36.39 -1.73
CA LEU A 547 19.97 -35.28 -1.39
C LEU A 547 19.60 -34.51 -2.65
N VAL A 548 18.33 -34.54 -3.02
CA VAL A 548 17.81 -33.76 -4.14
C VAL A 548 17.26 -32.43 -3.63
N VAL A 549 17.77 -31.32 -4.16
CA VAL A 549 17.30 -29.96 -3.87
C VAL A 549 16.37 -29.51 -4.97
N THR A 550 15.16 -29.10 -4.60
CA THR A 550 14.14 -28.62 -5.54
C THR A 550 13.32 -27.49 -4.93
N ASN A 551 12.54 -26.78 -5.75
CA ASN A 551 11.56 -25.82 -5.24
C ASN A 551 10.17 -26.44 -5.10
N ILE A 552 9.28 -25.74 -4.39
CA ILE A 552 7.90 -26.22 -4.13
C ILE A 552 7.16 -26.53 -5.43
N ALA A 553 7.33 -25.70 -6.46
CA ALA A 553 6.66 -25.88 -7.75
C ALA A 553 7.08 -27.16 -8.49
N ASN A 554 8.33 -27.62 -8.32
CA ASN A 554 8.90 -28.78 -8.99
C ASN A 554 8.95 -30.05 -8.09
N GLN A 555 8.45 -29.96 -6.85
CA GLN A 555 8.53 -31.02 -5.85
C GLN A 555 7.87 -32.33 -6.30
N SER A 556 6.62 -32.26 -6.79
CA SER A 556 5.85 -33.44 -7.18
C SER A 556 6.50 -34.21 -8.34
N VAL A 557 7.10 -33.49 -9.28
CA VAL A 557 7.80 -34.07 -10.43
C VAL A 557 9.09 -34.76 -9.99
N VAL A 558 9.85 -34.13 -9.09
CA VAL A 558 11.09 -34.72 -8.54
C VAL A 558 10.82 -36.00 -7.76
N GLN A 559 9.77 -36.01 -6.92
CA GLN A 559 9.37 -37.20 -6.17
C GLN A 559 8.91 -38.35 -7.08
N GLN A 560 8.41 -38.06 -8.28
CA GLN A 560 8.06 -39.09 -9.26
C GLN A 560 9.30 -39.79 -9.83
N PHE A 561 10.38 -39.05 -10.10
CA PHE A 561 11.60 -39.59 -10.72
C PHE A 561 12.63 -40.14 -9.71
N ALA A 562 12.68 -39.59 -8.49
CA ALA A 562 13.59 -40.01 -7.43
C ALA A 562 12.87 -40.22 -6.08
N PRO A 563 11.91 -41.16 -5.99
CA PRO A 563 11.10 -41.36 -4.78
C PRO A 563 11.84 -41.91 -3.55
N GLN A 564 13.05 -42.46 -3.73
CA GLN A 564 13.90 -43.02 -2.68
C GLN A 564 15.03 -42.06 -2.26
N ALA A 565 15.20 -40.94 -2.96
CA ALA A 565 16.17 -39.93 -2.59
C ALA A 565 15.64 -39.05 -1.45
N GLN A 566 16.56 -38.53 -0.63
CA GLN A 566 16.20 -37.52 0.36
C GLN A 566 15.88 -36.21 -0.35
N LEU A 567 14.89 -35.46 0.14
CA LEU A 567 14.39 -34.29 -0.57
C LEU A 567 14.48 -33.03 0.30
N LEU A 568 15.21 -32.03 -0.20
CA LEU A 568 15.23 -30.68 0.37
C LEU A 568 14.43 -29.75 -0.52
N VAL A 569 13.26 -29.32 -0.02
CA VAL A 569 12.40 -28.37 -0.73
C VAL A 569 12.67 -26.96 -0.20
N VAL A 570 13.02 -26.05 -1.10
CA VAL A 570 13.35 -24.66 -0.77
C VAL A 570 12.46 -23.68 -1.52
N ASP A 571 12.23 -22.49 -0.94
CA ASP A 571 11.40 -21.45 -1.58
C ASP A 571 12.08 -20.89 -2.84
N SER A 572 13.42 -20.82 -2.83
CA SER A 572 14.25 -20.38 -3.94
C SER A 572 15.50 -21.23 -4.03
N LEU A 573 15.78 -21.77 -5.23
CA LEU A 573 17.04 -22.48 -5.49
C LEU A 573 18.25 -21.56 -5.46
N VAL A 574 18.09 -20.24 -5.59
CA VAL A 574 19.22 -19.30 -5.73
C VAL A 574 19.69 -18.78 -4.37
N THR A 575 18.73 -18.48 -3.49
CA THR A 575 18.97 -17.85 -2.19
C THR A 575 17.99 -18.39 -1.17
N THR A 576 18.50 -19.15 -0.20
CA THR A 576 17.67 -19.73 0.87
C THR A 576 18.55 -19.86 2.12
N PRO A 577 18.09 -19.39 3.30
CA PRO A 577 18.82 -19.60 4.55
C PRO A 577 18.95 -21.10 4.93
N GLU A 578 18.24 -21.97 4.24
CA GLU A 578 18.21 -23.41 4.43
C GLU A 578 19.52 -24.07 4.04
N TYR A 579 20.32 -23.48 3.14
CA TYR A 579 21.67 -24.00 2.81
C TYR A 579 22.63 -23.87 3.98
N ASP A 580 22.65 -22.71 4.64
CA ASP A 580 23.47 -22.49 5.83
C ASP A 580 22.99 -23.37 6.99
N LYS A 581 21.67 -23.40 7.23
CA LYS A 581 21.07 -24.25 8.28
C LYS A 581 21.30 -25.74 8.02
N MET A 582 21.36 -26.18 6.77
CA MET A 582 21.63 -27.59 6.43
C MET A 582 23.05 -27.97 6.85
N ILE A 583 24.02 -27.11 6.58
CA ILE A 583 25.43 -27.36 6.93
C ILE A 583 25.62 -27.31 8.44
N ASP A 584 24.96 -26.39 9.14
CA ASP A 584 24.99 -26.35 10.62
C ASP A 584 24.41 -27.63 11.26
N ARG A 585 23.61 -28.40 10.51
CA ARG A 585 23.04 -29.69 10.92
C ARG A 585 23.87 -30.90 10.47
N MET A 586 24.89 -30.72 9.64
CA MET A 586 25.80 -31.79 9.21
C MET A 586 26.90 -31.97 10.26
N HIS A 587 26.97 -33.14 10.88
CA HIS A 587 28.09 -33.49 11.76
C HIS A 587 29.22 -34.15 10.96
N LYS A 588 29.97 -33.36 10.18
CA LYS A 588 31.27 -33.79 9.62
C LYS A 588 32.29 -32.66 9.68
#